data_AF-A0A358EFK4-F1
#
_entry.id   AF-A0A358EFK4-F1
#
_cell.length_a   1.000
_cell.length_b   1.000
_cell.length_c   1.000
_cell.angle_alpha   90.00
_cell.angle_beta   90.00
_cell.angle_gamma   90.00
#
_symmetry.space_group_name_H-M   'P 1'
#
loop_
_entity.id
_entity.type
_entity.pdbx_description
1 polymer ?
#
loop_
_entity_poly.entity_id
_entity_poly.type
_entity_poly.pdbx_seq_one_letter_code
_entity_poly.pdbx_strand_id
1 'polypeptide(L)'
;MCISPKLLYTPGSADPTPTITKFQRNVSISVNTVFFALYRDLVGASTLAVELPSGATVADLVEELRGRGAPFDSLPTEPAVAVNQTYAMLDETLGSGDEVAFIPPVAGG
;
A
#
# COMPACT_ATOMS: atom_id res chain seq x y z
N MET A 1 -51.84 -3.50 50.19
CA MET A 1 -50.79 -2.89 51.03
C MET A 1 -49.44 -3.18 50.38
N CYS A 2 -48.62 -2.15 50.20
CA CYS A 2 -47.34 -2.14 49.49
C CYS A 2 -46.31 -3.15 50.02
N ILE A 3 -45.44 -3.68 49.16
CA ILE A 3 -43.98 -3.45 49.19
C ILE A 3 -43.30 -4.05 47.95
N SER A 4 -43.03 -3.20 46.96
CA SER A 4 -42.02 -3.46 45.94
C SER A 4 -40.64 -3.18 46.55
N PRO A 5 -39.68 -4.13 46.54
CA PRO A 5 -38.30 -3.77 46.79
C PRO A 5 -37.69 -3.24 45.48
N LYS A 6 -37.15 -2.02 45.56
CA LYS A 6 -36.24 -1.46 44.56
C LYS A 6 -35.12 -2.46 44.27
N LEU A 7 -35.09 -3.03 43.05
CA LEU A 7 -33.82 -3.36 42.41
C LEU A 7 -33.39 -2.14 41.61
N LEU A 8 -32.40 -1.44 42.13
CA LEU A 8 -31.63 -0.45 41.38
C LEU A 8 -30.75 -1.22 40.40
N TYR A 9 -31.19 -1.39 39.16
CA TYR A 9 -30.31 -1.84 38.09
C TYR A 9 -29.65 -0.61 37.47
N THR A 10 -28.38 -0.42 37.80
CA THR A 10 -27.46 0.50 37.12
C THR A 10 -27.34 0.05 35.66
N PRO A 11 -27.60 0.89 34.65
CA PRO A 11 -27.25 0.54 33.27
C PRO A 11 -25.73 0.58 33.16
N GLY A 12 -25.08 -0.53 33.49
CA GLY A 12 -23.69 -0.77 33.19
C GLY A 12 -23.53 -0.87 31.68
N SER A 13 -22.83 0.11 31.13
CA SER A 13 -22.23 0.07 29.79
C SER A 13 -21.50 -1.26 29.58
N ALA A 14 -22.18 -2.20 28.95
CA ALA A 14 -21.57 -3.37 28.34
C ALA A 14 -22.47 -3.77 27.18
N ASP A 15 -22.51 -2.89 26.19
CA ASP A 15 -22.80 -3.30 24.83
C ASP A 15 -21.50 -3.92 24.31
N PRO A 16 -21.35 -5.26 24.19
CA PRO A 16 -20.42 -5.80 23.23
C PRO A 16 -21.08 -5.55 21.87
N THR A 17 -20.95 -4.33 21.35
CA THR A 17 -21.21 -4.08 19.92
C THR A 17 -20.34 -5.11 19.21
N PRO A 18 -20.89 -6.01 18.37
CA PRO A 18 -20.03 -6.71 17.44
C PRO A 18 -19.38 -5.60 16.63
N THR A 19 -18.07 -5.41 16.85
CA THR A 19 -17.22 -4.58 16.00
C THR A 19 -17.45 -5.09 14.59
N ILE A 20 -18.38 -4.46 13.87
CA ILE A 20 -18.49 -4.52 12.43
C ILE A 20 -17.21 -3.81 12.00
N THR A 21 -16.10 -4.56 11.99
CA THR A 21 -14.84 -4.15 11.42
C THR A 21 -15.13 -3.97 9.94
N LYS A 22 -15.58 -2.76 9.61
CA LYS A 22 -15.44 -2.13 8.31
C LYS A 22 -15.62 -3.12 7.16
N PHE A 23 -16.86 -3.27 6.71
CA PHE A 23 -17.16 -3.64 5.33
C PHE A 23 -16.76 -2.44 4.43
N GLN A 24 -15.47 -2.10 4.47
CA GLN A 24 -14.93 -0.98 3.72
C GLN A 24 -14.83 -1.48 2.29
N ARG A 25 -15.58 -0.85 1.39
CA ARG A 25 -15.21 -0.82 -0.03
C ARG A 25 -13.89 -0.04 -0.17
N ASN A 26 -12.81 -0.52 0.44
CA ASN A 26 -11.47 -0.06 0.16
C ASN A 26 -11.13 -0.67 -1.20
N VAL A 27 -11.28 0.12 -2.25
CA VAL A 27 -10.80 -0.26 -3.56
C VAL A 27 -9.28 -0.15 -3.49
N SER A 28 -8.61 -1.26 -3.24
CA SER A 28 -7.16 -1.38 -3.37
C SER A 28 -6.84 -1.87 -4.78
N ILE A 29 -5.76 -1.33 -5.35
CA ILE A 29 -5.19 -1.78 -6.61
C ILE A 29 -3.97 -2.66 -6.31
N SER A 30 -3.77 -3.70 -7.10
CA SER A 30 -2.56 -4.53 -7.01
C SER A 30 -1.69 -4.22 -8.21
N VAL A 31 -0.50 -3.67 -7.98
CA VAL A 31 0.48 -3.35 -9.03
C VAL A 31 1.66 -4.31 -8.95
N ASN A 32 2.24 -4.63 -10.11
CA ASN A 32 3.42 -5.48 -10.20
C ASN A 32 4.66 -4.61 -10.40
N THR A 33 5.49 -4.49 -9.38
CA THR A 33 6.77 -3.78 -9.51
C THR A 33 7.84 -4.70 -10.06
N VAL A 34 8.61 -4.23 -11.03
CA VAL A 34 9.69 -4.98 -11.68
C VAL A 34 11.00 -4.27 -11.45
N PHE A 35 12.01 -4.97 -10.95
CA PHE A 35 13.31 -4.40 -10.65
C PHE A 35 14.34 -4.89 -11.68
N PHE A 36 15.10 -3.95 -12.26
CA PHE A 36 16.14 -4.25 -13.24
C PHE A 36 17.55 -3.99 -12.68
N ALA A 37 18.53 -4.74 -13.21
CA ALA A 37 19.97 -4.60 -12.92
C ALA A 37 20.28 -4.46 -11.41
N LEU A 38 20.82 -3.31 -10.98
CA LEU A 38 21.20 -3.06 -9.59
C LEU A 38 19.99 -3.15 -8.63
N TYR A 39 18.81 -2.69 -9.03
CA TYR A 39 17.63 -2.74 -8.16
C TYR A 39 17.18 -4.18 -7.87
N ARG A 40 17.35 -5.09 -8.84
CA ARG A 40 17.07 -6.52 -8.64
C ARG A 40 18.04 -7.15 -7.65
N ASP A 41 19.32 -6.77 -7.71
CA ASP A 41 20.35 -7.25 -6.79
C ASP A 41 20.12 -6.72 -5.37
N LEU A 42 19.76 -5.44 -5.26
CA LEU A 42 19.42 -4.79 -3.98
C LEU A 42 18.21 -5.44 -3.31
N VAL A 43 17.11 -5.59 -4.05
CA VAL A 43 15.85 -6.14 -3.51
C VAL A 43 15.91 -7.66 -3.38
N GLY A 44 16.78 -8.33 -4.15
CA GLY A 44 16.84 -9.79 -4.24
C GLY A 44 15.66 -10.42 -4.98
N ALA A 45 14.74 -9.61 -5.52
CA ALA A 45 13.57 -10.04 -6.26
C ALA A 45 13.51 -9.35 -7.62
N SER A 46 13.14 -10.11 -8.67
CA SER A 46 12.93 -9.57 -10.00
C SER A 46 11.61 -8.78 -10.09
N THR A 47 10.59 -9.23 -9.35
CA THR A 47 9.27 -8.62 -9.30
C THR A 47 8.68 -8.67 -7.89
N LEU A 48 7.81 -7.73 -7.57
CA LEU A 48 7.10 -7.66 -6.30
C LEU A 48 5.70 -7.09 -6.50
N ALA A 49 4.68 -7.82 -6.05
CA ALA A 49 3.32 -7.32 -6.00
C ALA A 49 3.16 -6.36 -4.81
N VAL A 50 2.65 -5.17 -5.08
CA VAL A 50 2.38 -4.14 -4.08
C VAL A 50 0.90 -3.77 -4.15
N GLU A 51 0.25 -3.78 -2.99
CA GLU A 51 -1.15 -3.40 -2.86
C GLU A 51 -1.21 -1.93 -2.40
N LEU A 52 -1.88 -1.10 -3.18
CA LEU A 52 -1.98 0.35 -2.97
C LEU A 52 -3.44 0.78 -2.95
N PRO A 53 -3.79 1.94 -2.37
CA PRO A 53 -5.12 2.50 -2.52
C PRO A 53 -5.42 2.84 -3.99
N SER A 54 -6.69 2.76 -4.42
CA SER A 54 -7.09 3.20 -5.76
C SER A 54 -6.79 4.67 -6.00
N GLY A 55 -6.13 4.96 -7.13
CA GLY A 55 -5.66 6.31 -7.43
C GLY A 55 -4.31 6.65 -6.82
N ALA A 56 -3.61 5.67 -6.22
CA ALA A 56 -2.20 5.82 -5.88
C ALA A 56 -1.37 6.14 -7.12
N THR A 57 -0.30 6.90 -6.92
CA THR A 57 0.64 7.26 -7.98
C THR A 57 1.92 6.44 -7.86
N VAL A 58 2.78 6.56 -8.86
CA VAL A 58 4.14 6.00 -8.79
C VAL A 58 4.90 6.52 -7.56
N ALA A 59 4.73 7.80 -7.19
CA ALA A 59 5.37 8.37 -6.00
C ALA A 59 4.92 7.63 -4.73
N ASP A 60 3.61 7.41 -4.59
CA ASP A 60 3.01 6.67 -3.47
C ASP A 60 3.56 5.24 -3.40
N LEU A 61 3.70 4.58 -4.55
CA LEU A 61 4.34 3.26 -4.64
C LEU A 61 5.80 3.28 -4.16
N VAL A 62 6.59 4.28 -4.55
CA VAL A 62 8.00 4.42 -4.13
C VAL A 62 8.09 4.67 -2.64
N GLU A 63 7.27 5.56 -2.10
CA GLU A 63 7.18 5.85 -0.66
C GLU A 63 6.78 4.60 0.13
N GLU A 64 5.75 3.87 -0.33
CA GLU A 64 5.29 2.62 0.28
C GLU A 64 6.38 1.54 0.25
N LEU A 65 7.12 1.41 -0.86
CA LEU A 65 8.26 0.50 -0.94
C LEU A 65 9.35 0.88 0.06
N ARG A 66 9.75 2.15 0.10
CA ARG A 66 10.78 2.62 1.04
C ARG A 66 10.36 2.49 2.50
N GLY A 67 9.07 2.71 2.78
CA GLY A 67 8.45 2.51 4.09
C GLY A 67 8.52 1.08 4.60
N ARG A 68 8.71 0.08 3.73
CA ARG A 68 8.95 -1.33 4.12
C ARG A 68 10.32 -1.55 4.76
N GLY A 69 11.23 -0.59 4.69
CA GLY A 69 12.58 -0.66 5.25
C GLY A 69 13.58 -1.35 4.31
N ALA A 70 14.71 -1.78 4.85
CA ALA A 70 15.77 -2.42 4.06
C ALA A 70 15.28 -3.73 3.42
N PRO A 71 15.60 -4.01 2.14
CA PRO A 71 16.52 -3.26 1.27
C PRO A 71 15.88 -2.13 0.44
N PHE A 72 14.58 -1.90 0.54
CA PHE A 72 13.83 -0.95 -0.30
C PHE A 72 14.13 0.52 0.01
N ASP A 73 14.50 0.86 1.25
CA ASP A 73 14.89 2.23 1.62
C ASP A 73 16.11 2.74 0.82
N SER A 74 16.95 1.84 0.31
CA SER A 74 18.08 2.16 -0.56
C SER A 74 17.68 2.64 -1.96
N LEU A 75 16.40 2.51 -2.34
CA LEU A 75 15.90 3.05 -3.60
C LEU A 75 15.93 4.59 -3.55
N PRO A 76 16.28 5.25 -4.67
CA PRO A 76 16.25 6.71 -4.74
C PRO A 76 14.82 7.23 -4.52
N THR A 77 14.67 8.47 -4.06
CA THR A 77 13.37 9.15 -3.95
C THR A 77 12.69 9.30 -5.31
N GLU A 78 13.49 9.53 -6.35
CA GLU A 78 13.00 9.81 -7.70
C GLU A 78 13.68 8.85 -8.70
N PRO A 79 13.32 7.56 -8.69
CA PRO A 79 13.80 6.61 -9.69
C PRO A 79 13.13 6.89 -11.04
N ALA A 80 13.87 6.63 -12.13
CA ALA A 80 13.22 6.51 -13.42
C ALA A 80 12.39 5.22 -13.42
N VAL A 81 11.10 5.35 -13.75
CA VAL A 81 10.17 4.23 -13.81
C VAL A 81 9.49 4.14 -15.17
N ALA A 82 8.99 2.97 -15.50
CA ALA A 82 8.10 2.76 -16.63
C ALA A 82 6.84 2.01 -16.21
N VAL A 83 5.68 2.56 -16.52
CA VAL A 83 4.37 1.95 -16.31
C VAL A 83 3.93 1.31 -17.64
N ASN A 84 3.63 0.01 -17.64
CA ASN A 84 3.28 -0.75 -18.86
C ASN A 84 4.26 -0.49 -20.02
N GLN A 85 5.57 -0.64 -19.76
CA GLN A 85 6.63 -0.45 -20.76
C GLN A 85 6.77 0.99 -21.30
N THR A 86 6.09 1.97 -20.71
CA THR A 86 6.17 3.38 -21.07
C THR A 86 6.77 4.18 -19.93
N TYR A 87 7.77 5.02 -20.20
CA TYR A 87 8.35 5.89 -19.17
C TYR A 87 7.28 6.78 -18.55
N ALA A 88 7.18 6.71 -17.23
CA ALA A 88 6.17 7.39 -16.45
C ALA A 88 6.83 8.38 -15.47
N MET A 89 6.09 9.41 -15.10
CA MET A 89 6.50 10.30 -14.01
C MET A 89 6.01 9.77 -12.66
N LEU A 90 6.59 10.27 -11.57
CA LEU A 90 6.18 9.91 -10.21
C LEU A 90 4.72 10.30 -9.92
N ASP A 91 4.19 11.32 -10.59
CA ASP A 91 2.79 11.77 -10.46
C ASP A 91 1.80 10.90 -11.27
N GLU A 92 2.29 9.96 -12.09
CA GLU A 92 1.43 9.10 -12.89
C GLU A 92 0.59 8.19 -11.98
N THR A 93 -0.73 8.21 -12.19
CA THR A 93 -1.67 7.37 -11.45
C THR A 93 -1.56 5.92 -11.89
N LEU A 94 -1.51 5.02 -10.92
CA LEU A 94 -1.50 3.59 -11.13
C LEU A 94 -2.91 3.01 -11.00
N GLY A 95 -3.16 1.97 -11.78
CA GLY A 95 -4.36 1.15 -11.79
C GLY A 95 -4.08 -0.29 -11.39
N SER A 96 -5.14 -1.04 -11.14
CA SER A 96 -5.03 -2.48 -10.82
C SER A 96 -4.46 -3.26 -11.99
N GLY A 97 -3.42 -4.05 -11.72
CA GLY A 97 -2.74 -4.88 -12.70
C GLY A 97 -1.61 -4.17 -13.45
N ASP A 98 -1.37 -2.89 -13.15
CA ASP A 98 -0.28 -2.16 -13.80
C ASP A 98 1.09 -2.71 -13.42
N GLU A 99 1.97 -2.76 -14.41
CA GLU A 99 3.35 -3.15 -14.25
C GLU A 99 4.24 -1.91 -14.16
N VAL A 100 4.96 -1.76 -13.05
CA VAL A 100 5.85 -0.62 -12.79
C VAL A 100 7.29 -1.09 -12.74
N ALA A 101 8.04 -0.83 -13.80
CA ALA A 101 9.44 -1.16 -13.91
C ALA A 101 10.33 -0.05 -13.35
N PHE A 102 11.23 -0.38 -12.42
CA PHE A 102 12.28 0.51 -11.94
C PHE A 102 13.49 0.39 -12.86
N ILE A 103 13.79 1.48 -13.58
CA ILE A 103 14.86 1.54 -14.56
C ILE A 103 16.01 2.35 -13.97
N PRO A 104 17.16 1.73 -13.65
CA PRO A 104 18.33 2.49 -13.24
C PRO A 104 18.81 3.35 -14.40
N PRO A 105 19.46 4.51 -14.13
CA PRO A 105 19.99 5.36 -15.19
C PRO A 105 20.93 4.54 -16.07
N VAL A 106 20.50 4.26 -17.29
CA VAL A 106 21.33 3.55 -18.25
C VAL A 106 22.43 4.50 -18.67
N ALA A 107 23.67 4.22 -18.28
CA ALA A 107 24.84 4.80 -18.92
C ALA A 107 24.92 4.24 -20.34
N GLY A 108 24.05 4.73 -21.23
CA GLY A 108 24.14 4.46 -22.66
C GLY A 108 25.41 5.12 -23.19
N GLY A 109 26.35 4.31 -23.64
CA GLY A 109 27.49 4.75 -24.44
C GLY A 109 27.09 5.06 -25.88
#